data_AF-A0A150P457-F1
#
_entry.id   AF-A0A150P457-F1
#
_cell.length_a   1.000
_cell.length_b   1.000
_cell.length_c   1.000
_cell.angle_alpha   90.00
_cell.angle_beta   90.00
_cell.angle_gamma   90.00
#
_symmetry.space_group_name_H-M   'P 1'
#
loop_
_entity.id
_entity.type
_entity.pdbx_description
1 polymer ?
#
loop_
_entity_poly.entity_id
_entity_poly.type
_entity_poly.pdbx_seq_one_letter_code
_entity_poly.pdbx_strand_id
1 'polypeptide(L)'
;MSLLLAFGLGQVVALVYMATFRGLSYSRSAVHSMAMGSVITCMLMLAVGSSLAAGIGVAVGLSAVRFRTTLRDPRDVMFIFAALGVGIASGLQAFGAALAGTAIFGGGTLLLHATGYGARRQPDGLLRFTAPSMPDAEEALAKILRAHCQTFSLVTLREAAQGTLMEHAYQISVRAPELRASLVSRLQAIPGVQDVSLMLQEPTLDL
;
A
#
# COMPACT_ATOMS: atom_id res chain seq x y z
N MET A 1 17.59 -7.11 31.59
CA MET A 1 16.21 -7.56 31.31
C MET A 1 15.51 -6.67 30.29
N SER A 2 15.52 -5.34 30.44
CA SER A 2 14.90 -4.39 29.49
C SER A 2 15.32 -4.56 28.04
N LEU A 3 16.61 -4.79 27.74
CA LEU A 3 17.10 -4.97 26.36
C LEU A 3 16.55 -6.25 25.69
N LEU A 4 16.47 -7.36 26.44
CA LEU A 4 15.89 -8.61 25.93
C LEU A 4 14.39 -8.45 25.63
N LEU A 5 13.69 -7.72 26.52
CA LEU A 5 12.27 -7.43 26.35
C LEU A 5 12.03 -6.49 25.17
N ALA A 6 12.85 -5.44 25.01
CA ALA A 6 12.81 -4.54 23.86
C ALA A 6 13.04 -5.29 22.55
N PHE A 7 14.06 -6.15 22.50
CA PHE A 7 14.34 -6.98 21.33
C PHE A 7 13.18 -7.94 21.01
N GLY A 8 12.65 -8.62 22.02
CA GLY A 8 11.52 -9.54 21.85
C GLY A 8 10.26 -8.83 21.33
N LEU A 9 9.89 -7.69 21.92
CA LEU A 9 8.72 -6.92 21.47
C LEU A 9 8.97 -6.25 20.11
N GLY A 10 10.18 -5.77 19.84
CA GLY A 10 10.58 -5.26 18.53
C GLY A 10 10.44 -6.33 17.43
N GLN A 11 10.79 -7.58 17.74
CA GLN A 11 10.58 -8.71 16.84
C GLN A 11 9.10 -9.00 16.60
N VAL A 12 8.24 -8.86 17.63
CA VAL A 12 6.79 -8.99 17.48
C VAL A 12 6.22 -7.91 16.55
N VAL A 13 6.64 -6.65 16.70
CA VAL A 13 6.23 -5.56 15.79
C VAL A 13 6.67 -5.85 14.35
N ALA A 14 7.91 -6.32 14.17
CA ALA A 14 8.45 -6.73 12.88
C ALA A 14 7.68 -7.93 12.26
N LEU A 15 7.25 -8.89 13.08
CA LEU A 15 6.42 -10.01 12.64
C LEU A 15 5.02 -9.55 12.19
N VAL A 16 4.39 -8.65 12.96
CA VAL A 16 3.10 -8.07 12.55
C VAL A 16 3.27 -7.30 11.24
N TYR A 17 4.35 -6.54 11.08
CA TYR A 17 4.65 -5.86 9.81
C TYR A 17 4.72 -6.86 8.65
N MET A 18 5.51 -7.93 8.79
CA MET A 18 5.63 -8.97 7.77
C MET A 18 4.29 -9.65 7.44
N ALA A 19 3.48 -9.98 8.46
CA ALA A 19 2.18 -10.63 8.27
C ALA A 19 1.13 -9.72 7.62
N THR A 20 1.26 -8.40 7.80
CA THR A 20 0.29 -7.40 7.34
C THR A 20 0.72 -6.78 5.99
N PHE A 21 1.90 -7.11 5.48
CA PHE A 21 2.45 -6.56 4.24
C PHE A 21 1.77 -7.18 3.01
N ARG A 22 1.30 -6.33 2.08
CA ARG A 22 0.57 -6.71 0.85
C ARG A 22 1.21 -6.17 -0.44
N GLY A 23 2.44 -5.66 -0.39
CA GLY A 23 3.17 -5.11 -1.56
C GLY A 23 4.29 -6.02 -2.07
N LEU A 24 4.81 -5.74 -3.28
CA LEU A 24 5.99 -6.45 -3.84
C LEU A 24 7.32 -5.88 -3.34
N SER A 25 7.37 -4.62 -2.90
CA SER A 25 8.60 -3.95 -2.46
C SER A 25 8.86 -4.17 -0.97
N TYR A 26 9.11 -5.42 -0.60
CA TYR A 26 9.51 -5.82 0.76
C TYR A 26 10.98 -5.44 1.01
N SER A 27 11.21 -4.39 1.81
CA SER A 27 12.58 -4.04 2.23
C SER A 27 12.97 -4.81 3.50
N ARG A 28 13.83 -5.82 3.36
CA ARG A 28 14.46 -6.52 4.50
C ARG A 28 15.16 -5.56 5.46
N SER A 29 15.67 -4.44 4.94
CA SER A 29 16.33 -3.41 5.73
C SER A 29 15.38 -2.73 6.72
N ALA A 30 14.11 -2.52 6.35
CA ALA A 30 13.11 -1.91 7.22
C ALA A 30 12.79 -2.80 8.43
N VAL A 31 12.59 -4.10 8.19
CA VAL A 31 12.32 -5.10 9.25
C VAL A 31 13.50 -5.19 10.22
N HIS A 32 14.73 -5.23 9.69
CA HIS A 32 15.93 -5.24 10.52
C HIS A 32 16.07 -3.95 11.35
N SER A 33 15.75 -2.80 10.73
CA SER A 33 15.80 -1.50 11.39
C SER A 33 14.75 -1.36 12.50
N MET A 34 13.58 -1.98 12.38
CA MET A 34 12.58 -2.01 13.46
C MET A 34 13.10 -2.79 14.69
N ALA A 35 13.61 -4.00 14.47
CA ALA A 35 14.15 -4.83 15.54
C ALA A 35 15.34 -4.15 16.24
N MET A 36 16.34 -3.70 15.46
CA MET A 36 17.52 -3.02 16.02
C MET A 36 17.17 -1.64 16.60
N GLY A 37 16.24 -0.91 15.97
CA GLY A 37 15.78 0.39 16.44
C GLY A 37 15.18 0.34 17.85
N SER A 38 14.40 -0.71 18.15
CA SER A 38 13.83 -0.91 19.50
C SER A 38 14.93 -1.12 20.57
N VAL A 39 16.02 -1.81 20.21
CA VAL A 39 17.16 -2.03 21.11
C VAL A 39 17.94 -0.73 21.31
N ILE A 40 18.15 0.03 20.23
CA ILE A 40 18.84 1.34 20.27
C ILE A 40 18.07 2.31 21.17
N THR A 41 16.76 2.44 21.01
CA THR A 41 15.97 3.36 21.86
C THR A 41 15.89 2.90 23.31
N CYS A 42 15.84 1.59 23.55
CA CYS A 42 15.97 1.06 24.90
C CYS A 42 17.33 1.40 25.53
N MET A 43 18.42 1.24 24.78
CA MET A 43 19.77 1.58 25.25
C MET A 43 19.90 3.08 25.54
N LEU A 44 19.38 3.95 24.66
CA LEU A 44 19.37 5.40 24.88
C LEU A 44 18.61 5.78 26.15
N MET A 45 17.43 5.19 26.39
CA MET A 45 16.65 5.49 27.59
C MET A 45 17.29 4.95 28.86
N LEU A 46 17.93 3.78 28.81
CA LEU A 46 18.71 3.27 29.94
C LEU A 46 19.94 4.15 30.24
N ALA A 47 20.59 4.71 29.22
CA ALA A 47 21.73 5.62 29.38
C ALA A 47 21.34 6.97 30.00
N VAL A 48 20.12 7.44 29.71
CA VAL A 48 19.53 8.65 30.31
C VAL A 48 19.23 8.48 31.80
N GLY A 49 18.91 7.26 32.24
CA GLY A 49 18.58 6.96 33.63
C GLY A 49 17.27 7.64 34.08
N SER A 50 17.28 8.26 35.27
CA SER A 50 16.09 8.89 35.87
C SER A 50 15.96 10.40 35.60
N SER A 51 16.90 11.00 34.86
CA SER A 51 16.89 12.46 34.66
C SER A 51 15.99 12.86 33.49
N LEU A 52 14.89 13.55 33.81
CA LEU A 52 13.95 14.10 32.82
C LEU A 52 14.67 15.00 31.80
N ALA A 53 15.68 15.75 32.26
CA ALA A 53 16.50 16.61 31.41
C ALA A 53 17.30 15.82 30.34
N ALA A 54 17.87 14.66 30.67
CA ALA A 54 18.57 13.85 29.68
C ALA A 54 17.60 13.13 28.72
N GLY A 55 16.39 12.81 29.17
CA GLY A 55 15.33 12.28 28.28
C GLY A 55 14.92 13.28 27.21
N ILE A 56 14.77 14.55 27.58
CA ILE A 56 14.53 15.66 26.64
C ILE A 56 15.73 15.82 25.69
N GLY A 57 16.97 15.71 26.20
CA GLY A 57 18.20 15.78 25.40
C GLY A 57 18.25 14.71 24.30
N VAL A 58 17.85 13.47 24.60
CA VAL A 58 17.76 12.40 23.60
C VAL A 58 16.69 12.69 22.55
N ALA A 59 15.52 13.21 22.94
CA ALA A 59 14.47 13.56 21.99
C ALA A 59 14.91 14.68 21.03
N VAL A 60 15.59 15.71 21.55
CA VAL A 60 16.17 16.79 20.75
C VAL A 60 17.28 16.27 19.82
N GLY A 61 18.16 15.41 20.33
CA GLY A 61 19.21 14.77 19.54
C GLY A 61 18.64 13.94 18.38
N LEU A 62 17.60 13.14 18.63
CA LEU A 62 16.95 12.32 17.61
C LEU A 62 16.29 13.18 16.53
N SER A 63 15.70 14.32 16.91
CA SER A 63 15.09 15.27 15.95
C SER A 63 16.12 15.99 15.08
N ALA A 64 17.37 16.11 15.54
CA ALA A 64 18.46 16.70 14.75
C ALA A 64 19.02 15.73 13.70
N VAL A 65 18.82 14.42 13.87
CA VAL A 65 19.25 13.40 12.90
C VAL A 65 18.36 13.49 11.66
N ARG A 66 18.86 14.17 10.63
CA ARG A 66 18.24 14.18 9.30
C ARG A 66 18.46 12.85 8.61
N PHE A 67 17.47 11.97 8.67
CA PHE A 67 17.41 10.82 7.78
C PHE A 67 17.30 11.33 6.34
N ARG A 68 18.38 11.16 5.55
CA ARG A 68 18.41 11.52 4.12
C ARG A 68 17.66 10.50 3.24
N THR A 69 17.13 9.44 3.83
CA THR A 69 16.33 8.43 3.16
C THR A 69 14.88 8.86 3.12
N THR A 70 14.32 9.02 1.92
CA THR A 70 12.87 9.13 1.72
C THR A 70 12.22 7.86 2.25
N LEU A 71 11.59 7.92 3.41
CA LEU A 71 10.70 6.86 3.88
C LEU A 71 9.54 6.82 2.87
N ARG A 72 9.59 5.83 1.97
CA ARG A 72 8.73 5.75 0.77
C ARG A 72 7.26 5.51 1.12
N ASP A 73 6.99 4.82 2.23
CA ASP A 73 5.63 4.47 2.63
C ASP A 73 5.26 4.96 4.03
N PRO A 74 4.10 5.64 4.21
CA PRO A 74 3.63 6.12 5.51
C PRO A 74 3.39 4.96 6.49
N ARG A 75 3.13 3.75 5.98
CA ARG A 75 3.00 2.53 6.79
C ARG A 75 4.31 2.16 7.47
N ASP A 76 5.41 2.15 6.72
CA ASP A 76 6.73 1.80 7.24
C ASP A 76 7.13 2.75 8.37
N VAL A 77 6.85 4.04 8.20
CA VAL A 77 7.06 5.07 9.23
C VAL A 77 6.33 4.70 10.52
N MET A 78 5.03 4.36 10.45
CA MET A 78 4.24 4.01 11.64
C MET A 78 4.80 2.81 12.40
N PHE A 79 5.24 1.76 11.68
CA PHE A 79 5.83 0.58 12.30
C PHE A 79 7.20 0.86 12.92
N ILE A 80 8.03 1.69 12.27
CA ILE A 80 9.30 2.14 12.83
C ILE A 80 9.05 2.92 14.13
N PHE A 81 8.13 3.88 14.13
CA PHE A 81 7.78 4.63 15.34
C PHE A 81 7.24 3.73 16.46
N ALA A 82 6.41 2.75 16.13
CA ALA A 82 5.93 1.77 17.10
C ALA A 82 7.08 0.97 17.72
N ALA A 83 8.02 0.47 16.90
CA ALA A 83 9.19 -0.27 17.39
C ALA A 83 10.11 0.60 18.28
N LEU A 84 10.33 1.86 17.89
CA LEU A 84 11.08 2.84 18.68
C LEU A 84 10.39 3.11 20.03
N GLY A 85 9.08 3.33 20.03
CA GLY A 85 8.26 3.58 21.22
C GLY A 85 8.25 2.41 22.20
N VAL A 86 8.18 1.18 21.70
CA VAL A 86 8.31 -0.04 22.51
C VAL A 86 9.68 -0.11 23.19
N GLY A 87 10.75 0.24 22.47
CA GLY A 87 12.09 0.33 23.05
C GLY A 87 12.20 1.40 24.14
N ILE A 88 11.57 2.56 23.94
CA ILE A 88 11.49 3.62 24.96
C ILE A 88 10.78 3.12 26.22
N ALA A 89 9.59 2.52 26.07
CA ALA A 89 8.81 1.99 27.19
C ALA A 89 9.58 0.89 27.96
N SER A 90 10.32 0.04 27.24
CA SER A 90 11.17 -1.00 27.82
C SER A 90 12.38 -0.40 28.58
N GLY A 91 12.96 0.68 28.05
CA GLY A 91 14.07 1.42 28.67
C GLY A 91 13.67 2.19 29.92
N LEU A 92 12.44 2.71 29.98
CA LEU A 92 11.84 3.33 31.15
C LEU A 92 11.39 2.31 32.24
N GLN A 93 11.64 1.02 32.01
CA GLN A 93 11.19 -0.09 32.87
C GLN A 93 9.67 -0.20 33.03
N ALA A 94 8.90 0.46 32.14
CA ALA A 94 7.45 0.40 32.10
C ALA A 94 6.96 -0.83 31.30
N PHE A 95 7.29 -2.04 31.78
CA PHE A 95 7.06 -3.29 31.05
C PHE A 95 5.59 -3.54 30.70
N GLY A 96 4.67 -3.20 31.62
CA GLY A 96 3.23 -3.33 31.37
C GLY A 96 2.75 -2.44 30.21
N ALA A 97 3.23 -1.20 30.14
CA ALA A 97 2.92 -0.29 29.06
C ALA A 97 3.55 -0.75 27.73
N ALA A 98 4.77 -1.29 27.76
CA ALA A 98 5.42 -1.85 26.57
C ALA A 98 4.63 -3.04 25.99
N LEU A 99 4.18 -3.97 26.83
CA LEU A 99 3.36 -5.11 26.41
C LEU A 99 1.99 -4.67 25.87
N ALA A 100 1.29 -3.83 26.64
CA ALA A 100 -0.05 -3.35 26.25
C ALA A 100 0.00 -2.53 24.96
N GLY A 101 0.99 -1.64 24.81
CA GLY A 101 1.19 -0.85 23.60
C GLY A 101 1.48 -1.72 22.38
N THR A 102 2.36 -2.72 22.53
CA THR A 102 2.66 -3.67 21.44
C THR A 102 1.42 -4.48 21.06
N ALA A 103 0.64 -4.96 22.04
CA ALA A 103 -0.56 -5.74 21.80
C ALA A 103 -1.68 -4.92 21.12
N ILE A 104 -1.93 -3.69 21.58
CA ILE A 104 -2.93 -2.80 21.00
C ILE A 104 -2.55 -2.40 19.58
N PHE A 105 -1.29 -1.99 19.36
CA PHE A 105 -0.81 -1.61 18.03
C PHE A 105 -0.84 -2.80 17.05
N GLY A 106 -0.32 -3.95 17.49
CA GLY A 106 -0.32 -5.17 16.69
C GLY A 106 -1.73 -5.65 16.35
N GLY A 107 -2.59 -5.76 17.37
CA GLY A 107 -3.99 -6.17 17.22
C GLY A 107 -4.81 -5.20 16.36
N GLY A 108 -4.65 -3.90 16.56
CA GLY A 108 -5.31 -2.88 15.75
C GLY A 108 -4.89 -2.98 14.28
N THR A 109 -3.60 -3.18 14.01
CA THR A 109 -3.11 -3.30 12.64
C THR A 109 -3.62 -4.57 11.96
N LEU A 110 -3.67 -5.70 12.66
CA LEU A 110 -4.26 -6.95 12.17
C LEU A 110 -5.76 -6.81 11.92
N LEU A 111 -6.49 -6.11 12.80
CA LEU A 111 -7.92 -5.86 12.64
C LEU A 111 -8.21 -4.99 11.41
N LEU A 112 -7.45 -3.91 11.22
CA LEU A 112 -7.57 -3.05 10.04
C LEU A 112 -7.26 -3.83 8.75
N HIS A 113 -6.29 -4.73 8.80
CA HIS A 113 -5.96 -5.59 7.67
C HIS A 113 -7.06 -6.63 7.40
N ALA A 114 -7.62 -7.27 8.43
CA ALA A 114 -8.68 -8.26 8.29
C ALA A 114 -9.99 -7.64 7.78
N THR A 115 -10.32 -6.43 8.22
CA THR A 115 -11.51 -5.69 7.78
C THR A 115 -11.38 -5.07 6.39
N GLY A 116 -10.18 -5.12 5.78
CA GLY A 116 -9.93 -4.49 4.48
C GLY A 116 -10.13 -2.98 4.50
N TYR A 117 -9.97 -2.35 5.67
CA TYR A 117 -10.25 -0.94 5.87
C TYR A 117 -9.29 -0.08 5.01
N GLY A 118 -9.85 0.74 4.12
CA GLY A 118 -9.08 1.54 3.16
C GLY A 118 -8.78 0.84 1.83
N ALA A 119 -9.24 -0.41 1.62
CA ALA A 119 -9.24 -1.03 0.30
C ALA A 119 -10.29 -0.36 -0.60
N ARG A 120 -9.96 0.83 -1.14
CA ARG A 120 -10.61 1.28 -2.38
C ARG A 120 -10.23 0.26 -3.44
N ARG A 121 -11.22 -0.50 -3.94
CA ARG A 121 -11.11 -1.27 -5.18
C ARG A 121 -10.62 -0.33 -6.27
N GLN A 122 -9.31 -0.26 -6.49
CA GLN A 122 -8.78 0.44 -7.64
C GLN A 122 -9.22 -0.34 -8.88
N PRO A 123 -9.72 0.34 -9.92
CA PRO A 123 -10.10 -0.32 -11.15
C PRO A 123 -8.87 -0.97 -11.82
N ASP A 124 -8.89 -2.30 -11.85
CA ASP A 124 -7.83 -3.26 -12.25
C ASP A 124 -7.43 -3.27 -13.75
N GLY A 125 -7.78 -2.25 -14.55
CA GLY A 125 -7.46 -2.29 -15.97
C GLY A 125 -7.67 -0.99 -16.72
N LEU A 126 -6.77 -0.74 -17.67
CA LEU A 126 -6.92 0.27 -18.70
C LEU A 126 -7.26 -0.45 -20.01
N LEU A 127 -8.49 -0.32 -20.46
CA LEU A 127 -8.94 -0.80 -21.75
C LEU A 127 -8.73 0.31 -22.77
N ARG A 128 -7.80 0.12 -23.70
CA ARG A 128 -7.60 1.00 -24.86
C ARG A 128 -8.10 0.29 -26.11
N PHE A 129 -8.95 0.96 -26.88
CA PHE A 129 -9.38 0.47 -28.19
C PHE A 129 -9.62 1.65 -29.12
N THR A 130 -9.48 1.40 -30.42
CA THR A 130 -9.77 2.39 -31.46
C THR A 130 -11.06 1.97 -32.16
N ALA A 131 -12.04 2.87 -32.25
CA ALA A 131 -13.28 2.61 -32.95
C ALA A 131 -13.65 3.82 -33.84
N PRO A 132 -14.27 3.59 -35.02
CA PRO A 132 -14.88 4.65 -35.79
C PRO A 132 -16.07 5.22 -35.01
N SER A 133 -16.29 6.53 -35.07
CA SER A 133 -17.47 7.19 -34.49
C SER A 133 -18.74 6.75 -35.22
N MET A 134 -19.27 5.58 -34.86
CA MET A 134 -20.59 5.13 -35.26
C MET A 134 -21.50 5.11 -34.01
N PRO A 135 -22.64 5.83 -34.02
CA PRO A 135 -23.53 5.90 -32.86
C PRO A 135 -24.05 4.52 -32.41
N ASP A 136 -24.18 3.56 -33.34
CA ASP A 136 -24.61 2.18 -33.08
C ASP A 136 -23.55 1.36 -32.32
N ALA A 137 -22.26 1.65 -32.57
CA ALA A 137 -21.14 0.95 -31.92
C ALA A 137 -20.97 1.41 -30.46
N GLU A 138 -21.25 2.68 -30.18
CA GLU A 138 -21.15 3.26 -28.83
C GLU A 138 -22.21 2.69 -27.88
N GLU A 139 -23.43 2.45 -28.39
CA GLU A 139 -24.53 1.86 -27.61
C GLU A 139 -24.30 0.37 -27.32
N ALA A 140 -23.81 -0.39 -28.31
CA ALA A 140 -23.42 -1.79 -28.14
C ALA A 140 -22.26 -1.93 -27.14
N LEU A 141 -21.27 -1.04 -27.21
CA LEU A 141 -20.14 -0.97 -26.29
C LEU A 141 -20.61 -0.68 -24.87
N ALA A 142 -21.45 0.34 -24.67
CA ALA A 142 -21.98 0.71 -23.35
C ALA A 142 -22.75 -0.45 -22.71
N LYS A 143 -23.48 -1.24 -23.52
CA LYS A 143 -24.21 -2.43 -23.07
C LYS A 143 -23.27 -3.55 -22.62
N ILE A 144 -22.20 -3.82 -23.36
CA ILE A 144 -21.19 -4.84 -23.03
C ILE A 144 -20.42 -4.44 -21.76
N LEU A 145 -19.99 -3.18 -21.67
CA LEU A 145 -19.29 -2.62 -20.50
C LEU A 145 -20.17 -2.68 -19.25
N ARG A 146 -21.46 -2.34 -19.33
CA ARG A 146 -22.39 -2.48 -18.19
C ARG A 146 -22.58 -3.93 -17.74
N ALA A 147 -22.54 -4.88 -18.67
CA ALA A 147 -22.72 -6.30 -18.36
C ALA A 147 -21.48 -6.94 -17.70
N HIS A 148 -20.27 -6.51 -18.08
CA HIS A 148 -19.02 -7.18 -17.68
C HIS A 148 -18.15 -6.36 -16.70
N CYS A 149 -18.33 -5.03 -16.65
CA CYS A 149 -17.58 -4.14 -15.75
C CYS A 149 -18.40 -3.77 -14.50
N GLN A 150 -17.70 -3.65 -13.38
CA GLN A 150 -18.24 -3.24 -12.08
C GLN A 150 -18.22 -1.70 -11.98
N THR A 151 -17.20 -1.08 -12.58
CA THR A 151 -17.04 0.36 -12.74
C THR A 151 -16.31 0.61 -14.05
N PHE A 152 -16.77 1.56 -14.85
CA PHE A 152 -16.10 1.99 -16.08
C PHE A 152 -16.07 3.52 -16.10
N SER A 153 -14.89 4.11 -16.30
CA SER A 153 -14.70 5.55 -16.43
C SER A 153 -13.94 5.83 -17.72
N LEU A 154 -14.49 6.67 -18.59
CA LEU A 154 -13.76 7.18 -19.74
C LEU A 154 -12.64 8.10 -19.21
N VAL A 155 -11.39 7.80 -19.53
CA VAL A 155 -10.22 8.59 -19.08
C VAL A 155 -9.79 9.54 -20.17
N THR A 156 -9.68 9.05 -21.40
CA THR A 156 -9.28 9.88 -22.54
C THR A 156 -9.98 9.45 -23.81
N LEU A 157 -10.39 10.45 -24.60
CA LEU A 157 -10.86 10.30 -25.96
C LEU A 157 -9.87 11.10 -26.82
N ARG A 158 -9.09 10.42 -27.66
CA ARG A 158 -8.11 11.05 -28.55
C ARG A 158 -8.47 10.69 -29.98
N GLU A 159 -8.31 11.62 -30.91
CA GLU A 159 -8.39 11.29 -32.34
C GLU A 159 -7.11 10.55 -32.75
N ALA A 160 -7.25 9.34 -33.29
CA ALA A 160 -6.14 8.53 -33.77
C ALA A 160 -6.20 8.47 -35.29
N ALA A 161 -5.33 9.20 -35.95
CA ALA A 161 -5.18 9.29 -37.41
C ALA A 161 -6.40 9.85 -38.18
N GLN A 162 -6.18 11.01 -38.83
CA GLN A 162 -7.01 11.53 -39.94
C GLN A 162 -8.53 11.50 -39.70
N GLY A 163 -9.00 11.98 -38.54
CA GLY A 163 -10.40 12.39 -38.31
C GLY A 163 -11.49 11.34 -38.46
N THR A 164 -11.15 10.04 -38.57
CA THR A 164 -12.11 8.95 -38.84
C THR A 164 -12.09 7.84 -37.79
N LEU A 165 -11.06 7.82 -36.93
CA LEU A 165 -10.85 6.83 -35.88
C LEU A 165 -10.64 7.54 -34.55
N MET A 166 -11.43 7.18 -33.53
CA MET A 166 -11.32 7.68 -32.17
C MET A 166 -10.64 6.62 -31.31
N GLU A 167 -9.52 6.98 -30.69
CA GLU A 167 -8.90 6.24 -29.59
C GLU A 167 -9.69 6.49 -28.31
N HIS A 168 -10.28 5.43 -27.77
CA HIS A 168 -10.95 5.46 -26.49
C HIS A 168 -10.11 4.72 -25.44
N ALA A 169 -9.78 5.40 -24.33
CA ALA A 169 -9.20 4.77 -23.15
C ALA A 169 -10.20 4.80 -22.00
N TYR A 170 -10.63 3.61 -21.57
CA TYR A 170 -11.52 3.40 -20.44
C TYR A 170 -10.77 2.72 -19.31
N GLN A 171 -10.86 3.27 -18.10
CA GLN A 171 -10.45 2.56 -16.89
C GLN A 171 -11.60 1.65 -16.46
N ILE A 172 -11.37 0.35 -16.42
CA ILE A 172 -12.39 -0.67 -16.12
C ILE A 172 -11.99 -1.49 -14.89
N SER A 173 -12.94 -1.69 -13.99
CA SER A 173 -12.85 -2.72 -12.95
C SER A 173 -13.70 -3.91 -13.40
N VAL A 174 -13.05 -5.04 -13.73
CA VAL A 174 -13.76 -6.24 -14.21
C VAL A 174 -14.41 -6.96 -13.03
N ARG A 175 -15.67 -7.39 -13.18
CA ARG A 175 -16.43 -8.03 -12.09
C ARG A 175 -15.83 -9.34 -11.59
N ALA A 176 -15.25 -10.13 -12.47
CA ALA A 176 -14.59 -11.40 -12.16
C ALA A 176 -13.44 -11.66 -13.15
N PRO A 177 -12.34 -12.28 -12.72
CA PRO A 177 -11.21 -12.62 -13.60
C PRO A 177 -11.62 -13.54 -14.77
N GLU A 178 -12.63 -14.38 -14.60
CA GLU A 178 -13.17 -15.28 -15.64
C GLU A 178 -13.88 -14.52 -16.78
N LEU A 179 -14.43 -13.34 -16.49
CA LEU A 179 -15.11 -12.50 -17.49
C LEU A 179 -14.12 -11.73 -18.37
N ARG A 180 -12.81 -11.74 -18.05
CA ARG A 180 -11.76 -11.01 -18.80
C ARG A 180 -11.64 -11.51 -20.24
N ALA A 181 -11.54 -12.82 -20.42
CA ALA A 181 -11.39 -13.43 -21.75
C ALA A 181 -12.66 -13.21 -22.61
N SER A 182 -13.84 -13.32 -22.00
CA SER A 182 -15.11 -13.05 -22.69
C SER A 182 -15.32 -11.57 -23.02
N LEU A 183 -14.70 -10.64 -22.28
CA LEU A 183 -14.80 -9.20 -22.55
C LEU A 183 -13.98 -8.83 -23.79
N VAL A 184 -12.74 -9.33 -23.88
CA VAL A 184 -11.87 -9.10 -25.05
C VAL A 184 -12.48 -9.68 -26.32
N SER A 185 -13.00 -10.92 -26.26
CA SER A 185 -13.63 -11.55 -27.44
C SER A 185 -14.89 -10.82 -27.91
N ARG A 186 -15.71 -10.31 -26.98
CA ARG A 186 -16.92 -9.53 -27.31
C ARG A 186 -16.60 -8.15 -27.87
N LEU A 187 -15.51 -7.51 -27.43
CA LEU A 187 -15.06 -6.23 -27.99
C LEU A 187 -14.50 -6.38 -29.40
N GLN A 188 -13.74 -7.46 -29.67
CA GLN A 188 -13.24 -7.78 -31.00
C GLN A 188 -14.35 -8.16 -31.99
N ALA A 189 -15.51 -8.59 -31.49
CA ALA A 189 -16.67 -8.93 -32.32
C ALA A 189 -17.46 -7.70 -32.82
N ILE A 190 -17.16 -6.49 -32.35
CA ILE A 190 -17.83 -5.27 -32.80
C ILE A 190 -17.22 -4.81 -34.14
N PRO A 191 -18.02 -4.68 -35.22
CA PRO A 191 -17.51 -4.24 -36.51
C PRO A 191 -16.96 -2.81 -36.43
N GLY A 192 -15.68 -2.64 -36.78
CA GLY A 192 -14.98 -1.35 -36.77
C GLY A 192 -13.97 -1.17 -35.64
N VAL A 193 -14.02 -1.99 -34.59
CA VAL A 193 -13.05 -1.90 -33.49
C VAL A 193 -11.70 -2.49 -33.91
N GLN A 194 -10.64 -1.69 -33.82
CA GLN A 194 -9.26 -2.09 -34.11
C GLN A 194 -8.37 -1.82 -32.90
N ASP A 195 -7.28 -2.59 -32.77
CA ASP A 195 -6.26 -2.45 -31.73
C ASP A 195 -6.80 -2.48 -30.27
N VAL A 196 -7.63 -3.48 -29.95
CA VAL A 196 -8.10 -3.72 -28.57
C VAL A 196 -6.92 -4.16 -27.72
N SER A 197 -6.32 -3.21 -27.01
CA SER A 197 -5.27 -3.45 -26.02
C SER A 197 -5.88 -3.34 -24.63
N LEU A 198 -6.15 -4.49 -24.03
CA LEU A 198 -6.42 -4.56 -22.60
C LEU A 198 -5.08 -4.55 -21.87
N MET A 199 -4.60 -3.35 -21.52
CA MET A 199 -3.52 -3.22 -20.56
C MET A 199 -4.16 -3.41 -19.18
N LEU A 200 -4.15 -4.66 -18.71
CA LEU A 200 -4.23 -4.87 -17.29
C LEU A 200 -3.01 -4.18 -16.72
N GLN A 201 -3.26 -3.07 -16.04
CA GLN A 201 -2.34 -2.61 -15.04
C GLN A 201 -2.45 -3.71 -13.98
N GLU A 202 -1.62 -4.77 -14.12
CA GLU A 202 -1.18 -5.52 -12.94
C GLU A 202 -0.89 -4.43 -11.94
N PRO A 203 -1.63 -4.41 -10.80
CA PRO A 203 -1.67 -3.27 -9.90
C PRO A 203 -0.23 -2.82 -9.79
N THR A 204 0.08 -1.64 -10.32
CA THR A 204 1.46 -1.23 -10.56
C THR A 204 2.12 -1.38 -9.22
N LEU A 205 2.88 -2.45 -9.09
CA LEU A 205 3.56 -2.77 -7.87
C LEU A 205 4.78 -1.92 -7.98
N ASP A 206 4.60 -0.67 -7.56
CA ASP A 206 5.56 0.40 -7.70
C ASP A 206 6.93 -0.12 -7.23
N LEU A 207 7.81 -0.29 -8.22
CA LEU A 207 9.22 -0.67 -8.10
C LEU A 207 10.03 0.50 -7.51
#